data_AF-A0A6P4A222-F1
#
_entry.id   AF-A0A6P4A222-F1
#
_cell.length_a   1.000
_cell.length_b   1.000
_cell.length_c   1.000
_cell.angle_alpha   90.00
_cell.angle_beta   90.00
_cell.angle_gamma   90.00
#
_symmetry.space_group_name_H-M   'P 1'
#
loop_
_entity.id
_entity.type
_entity.pdbx_description
1 polymer ?
#
loop_
_entity_poly.entity_id
_entity_poly.type
_entity_poly.pdbx_seq_one_letter_code
_entity_poly.pdbx_strand_id
1 'polypeptide(L)'
;MSKMKRNLLAKLKSPFTAAGWFLWFFVYLDLSEYLLEPRQETLKEMIKSLNFHHLLIDYFGASLQACNICQLLLNSVHQTRSAYKKIKLVIKMSKKMHGHVDFITEDNYRPIFRELKSFALLKNPLSIISAVQFHDIHDDNLVLLHRLTSANKKIKRRAKLRRICKKVGGVGLVVSQTALLIALLVFAFHSILGMAAAPALIGCSLALHRKKKMERAQESAGKRLHEGVAGEQLDVAARGVFILIKDFDTMSRMVRRLHNEVEHRKNVSEMCVRIGKCELLDEVVKEFDAQERSFLEQLEELEEHIYLCLLTINRSRGLVIREIMENQ
;
A
#
# COMPACT_ATOMS: atom_id res chain seq x y z
N MET A 1 -1.48 -17.40 12.69
CA MET A 1 -0.25 -16.62 12.40
C MET A 1 0.71 -17.54 11.64
N SER A 2 0.91 -17.32 10.34
CA SER A 2 1.55 -18.32 9.45
C SER A 2 3.02 -18.57 9.84
N LYS A 3 3.49 -19.81 9.60
CA LYS A 3 4.88 -20.25 9.81
C LYS A 3 5.88 -19.36 9.06
N MET A 4 5.46 -18.76 7.94
CA MET A 4 6.21 -17.78 7.16
C MET A 4 6.46 -16.47 7.91
N LYS A 5 5.46 -15.94 8.63
CA LYS A 5 5.62 -14.71 9.45
C LYS A 5 6.60 -14.90 10.61
N ARG A 6 6.60 -16.08 11.23
CA ARG A 6 7.59 -16.45 12.27
C ARG A 6 8.99 -16.64 11.69
N ASN A 7 9.11 -17.23 10.50
CA ASN A 7 10.39 -17.38 9.82
C ASN A 7 10.97 -16.05 9.30
N LEU A 8 10.13 -15.12 8.85
CA LEU A 8 10.57 -13.77 8.47
C LEU A 8 11.07 -12.99 9.69
N LEU A 9 10.28 -12.97 10.77
CA LEU A 9 10.66 -12.27 12.01
C LEU A 9 11.86 -12.91 12.71
N ALA A 10 12.04 -14.23 12.63
CA ALA A 10 13.21 -14.93 13.17
C ALA A 10 14.47 -14.71 12.32
N LYS A 11 14.34 -14.60 10.98
CA LYS A 11 15.45 -14.25 10.08
C LYS A 11 15.84 -12.77 10.16
N LEU A 12 14.91 -11.87 10.52
CA LEU A 12 15.17 -10.44 10.72
C LEU A 12 15.93 -10.13 12.03
N LYS A 13 15.99 -11.07 12.97
CA LYS A 13 16.61 -10.89 14.30
C LYS A 13 17.97 -11.57 14.51
N SER A 14 18.48 -12.33 13.53
CA SER A 14 19.73 -13.09 13.73
C SER A 14 20.99 -12.25 13.44
N PRO A 15 22.07 -12.35 14.25
CA PRO A 15 23.33 -11.64 13.99
C PRO A 15 23.94 -12.06 12.65
N PHE A 16 24.35 -11.07 11.86
CA PHE A 16 24.92 -11.22 10.53
C PHE A 16 26.21 -12.06 10.53
N THR A 17 26.18 -13.24 9.91
CA THR A 17 27.39 -14.04 9.59
C THR A 17 27.58 -14.19 8.08
N ALA A 18 28.84 -14.36 7.65
CA ALA A 18 29.28 -14.37 6.25
C ALA A 18 28.60 -15.46 5.37
N ALA A 19 28.10 -16.55 5.97
CA ALA A 19 27.37 -17.61 5.26
C ALA A 19 25.92 -17.23 4.90
N GLY A 20 25.33 -16.22 5.56
CA GLY A 20 23.98 -15.73 5.26
C GLY A 20 23.88 -14.98 3.93
N TRP A 21 24.99 -14.46 3.42
CA TRP A 21 25.04 -13.61 2.22
C TRP A 21 24.76 -14.40 0.93
N PHE A 22 25.25 -15.65 0.84
CA PHE A 22 25.04 -16.50 -0.34
C PHE A 22 23.61 -17.04 -0.46
N LEU A 23 22.94 -17.32 0.67
CA LEU A 23 21.52 -17.68 0.65
C LEU A 23 20.60 -16.48 0.44
N TRP A 24 21.01 -15.27 0.83
CA TRP A 24 20.25 -14.03 0.60
C TRP A 24 20.29 -13.61 -0.87
N PHE A 25 21.42 -13.78 -1.57
CA PHE A 25 21.54 -13.38 -2.97
C PHE A 25 20.60 -14.15 -3.92
N PHE A 26 20.32 -15.44 -3.65
CA PHE A 26 19.42 -16.26 -4.48
C PHE A 26 17.92 -16.07 -4.18
N VAL A 27 17.55 -15.44 -3.06
CA VAL A 27 16.14 -15.21 -2.67
C VAL A 27 15.54 -13.96 -3.33
N TYR A 28 16.34 -13.15 -4.03
CA TYR A 28 15.94 -11.82 -4.52
C TYR A 28 15.40 -11.76 -5.96
N LEU A 29 15.29 -12.89 -6.65
CA LEU A 29 14.56 -12.97 -7.92
C LEU A 29 13.05 -12.99 -7.64
N ASP A 30 12.43 -11.85 -7.92
CA ASP A 30 11.00 -11.56 -7.85
C ASP A 30 10.30 -11.68 -6.48
N LEU A 31 10.85 -10.97 -5.48
CA LEU A 31 10.20 -10.81 -4.19
C LEU A 31 8.75 -10.30 -4.31
N SER A 32 8.41 -9.53 -5.35
CA SER A 32 7.05 -8.98 -5.54
C SER A 32 6.00 -10.06 -5.83
N GLU A 33 6.36 -11.08 -6.61
CA GLU A 33 5.49 -12.22 -6.91
C GLU A 33 5.28 -13.13 -5.70
N TYR A 34 6.27 -13.24 -4.81
CA TYR A 34 6.24 -14.14 -3.66
C TYR A 34 5.85 -13.49 -2.33
N LEU A 35 6.06 -12.17 -2.17
CA LEU A 35 5.71 -11.44 -0.96
C LEU A 35 4.22 -11.18 -0.89
N LEU A 36 3.57 -10.92 -2.02
CA LEU A 36 2.18 -10.49 -2.03
C LEU A 36 1.23 -11.64 -1.69
N GLU A 37 0.41 -11.43 -0.66
CA GLU A 37 -0.70 -12.32 -0.32
C GLU A 37 -2.05 -11.64 -0.66
N PRO A 38 -2.95 -12.30 -1.41
CA PRO A 38 -2.73 -13.50 -2.22
C PRO A 38 -1.78 -13.21 -3.40
N ARG A 39 -1.14 -14.26 -3.93
CA ARG A 39 -0.25 -14.17 -5.09
C ARG A 39 -1.01 -13.68 -6.31
N GLN A 40 -0.30 -13.13 -7.28
CA GLN A 40 -0.91 -12.55 -8.47
C GLN A 40 -1.70 -13.56 -9.31
N GLU A 41 -1.22 -14.79 -9.42
CA GLU A 41 -1.93 -15.87 -10.11
C GLU A 41 -3.26 -16.20 -9.43
N THR A 42 -3.23 -16.44 -8.13
CA THR A 42 -4.42 -16.67 -7.31
C THR A 42 -5.39 -15.48 -7.38
N LEU A 43 -4.86 -14.26 -7.33
CA LEU A 43 -5.68 -13.05 -7.44
C LEU A 43 -6.36 -12.97 -8.82
N LYS A 44 -5.66 -13.28 -9.92
CA LYS A 44 -6.24 -13.31 -11.27
C LYS A 44 -7.37 -14.35 -11.38
N GLU A 45 -7.20 -15.52 -10.78
CA GLU A 45 -8.26 -16.54 -10.72
C GLU A 45 -9.46 -16.07 -9.90
N MET A 46 -9.22 -15.46 -8.73
CA MET A 46 -10.28 -14.87 -7.90
C MET A 46 -11.03 -13.76 -8.65
N ILE A 47 -10.33 -12.89 -9.37
CA ILE A 47 -10.98 -11.82 -10.16
C ILE A 47 -11.89 -12.40 -11.25
N LYS A 48 -11.55 -13.57 -11.82
CA LYS A 48 -12.39 -14.25 -12.81
C LYS A 48 -13.59 -14.97 -12.20
N SER A 49 -13.42 -15.56 -11.02
CA SER A 49 -14.44 -16.39 -10.37
C SER A 49 -15.37 -15.61 -9.45
N LEU A 50 -14.94 -14.45 -8.95
CA LEU A 50 -15.67 -13.62 -8.01
C LEU A 50 -16.06 -12.28 -8.64
N ASN A 51 -17.18 -11.71 -8.22
CA ASN A 51 -17.64 -10.41 -8.70
C ASN A 51 -16.94 -9.24 -7.97
N PHE A 52 -15.69 -8.95 -8.32
CA PHE A 52 -14.94 -7.82 -7.74
C PHE A 52 -15.53 -6.48 -8.17
N HIS A 53 -15.66 -5.54 -7.23
CA HIS A 53 -15.85 -4.15 -7.61
C HIS A 53 -14.59 -3.66 -8.34
N HIS A 54 -14.73 -3.04 -9.53
CA HIS A 54 -13.58 -2.65 -10.37
C HIS A 54 -12.49 -1.85 -9.63
N LEU A 55 -12.88 -0.96 -8.70
CA LEU A 55 -11.91 -0.21 -7.87
C LEU A 55 -11.03 -1.09 -6.95
N LEU A 56 -11.47 -2.30 -6.62
CA LEU A 56 -10.64 -3.26 -5.89
C LEU A 56 -9.54 -3.83 -6.79
N ILE A 57 -9.81 -3.99 -8.09
CA ILE A 57 -8.79 -4.37 -9.08
C ILE A 57 -7.73 -3.27 -9.15
N ASP A 58 -8.16 -2.00 -9.25
CA ASP A 58 -7.26 -0.84 -9.22
C ASP A 58 -6.43 -0.81 -7.93
N TYR A 59 -7.04 -1.10 -6.77
CA TYR A 59 -6.35 -1.23 -5.48
C TYR A 59 -5.25 -2.30 -5.49
N PHE A 60 -5.56 -3.50 -5.97
CA PHE A 60 -4.56 -4.56 -6.03
C PHE A 60 -3.43 -4.23 -7.01
N GLY A 61 -3.74 -3.56 -8.13
CA GLY A 61 -2.75 -3.02 -9.06
C GLY A 61 -1.82 -2.01 -8.39
N ALA A 62 -2.37 -1.00 -7.71
CA ALA A 62 -1.59 -0.01 -6.97
C ALA A 62 -0.70 -0.65 -5.89
N SER A 63 -1.23 -1.64 -5.16
CA SER A 63 -0.47 -2.37 -4.14
C SER A 63 0.67 -3.22 -4.72
N LEU A 64 0.53 -3.74 -5.93
CA LEU A 64 1.59 -4.44 -6.65
C LEU A 64 2.68 -3.48 -7.09
N GLN A 65 2.30 -2.36 -7.71
CA GLN A 65 3.23 -1.31 -8.10
C GLN A 65 4.05 -0.82 -6.91
N ALA A 66 3.38 -0.58 -5.77
CA ALA A 66 4.04 -0.23 -4.52
C ALA A 66 5.06 -1.28 -4.05
N CYS A 67 4.70 -2.55 -4.10
CA CYS A 67 5.62 -3.65 -3.76
C CYS A 67 6.86 -3.66 -4.65
N ASN A 68 6.69 -3.43 -5.96
CA ASN A 68 7.81 -3.33 -6.91
C ASN A 68 8.73 -2.17 -6.57
N ILE A 69 8.17 -1.01 -6.22
CA ILE A 69 8.96 0.15 -5.82
C ILE A 69 9.74 -0.12 -4.53
N CYS A 70 9.12 -0.75 -3.53
CA CYS A 70 9.81 -1.19 -2.32
C CYS A 70 10.99 -2.13 -2.67
N GLN A 71 10.82 -3.04 -3.62
CA GLN A 71 11.89 -3.93 -4.07
C GLN A 71 13.05 -3.17 -4.73
N LEU A 72 12.74 -2.19 -5.60
CA LEU A 72 13.74 -1.32 -6.22
C LEU A 72 14.51 -0.52 -5.17
N LEU A 73 13.82 0.01 -4.15
CA LEU A 73 14.44 0.74 -3.05
C LEU A 73 15.35 -0.14 -2.20
N LEU A 74 14.94 -1.36 -1.86
CA LEU A 74 15.80 -2.32 -1.14
C LEU A 74 17.08 -2.61 -1.92
N ASN A 75 16.96 -2.84 -3.23
CA ASN A 75 18.12 -3.05 -4.10
C ASN A 75 19.06 -1.83 -4.08
N SER A 76 18.51 -0.62 -4.14
CA SER A 76 19.28 0.62 -4.04
C SER A 76 19.96 0.78 -2.67
N VAL A 77 19.29 0.46 -1.58
CA VAL A 77 19.88 0.47 -0.23
C VAL A 77 21.10 -0.46 -0.16
N HIS A 78 20.98 -1.68 -0.67
CA HIS A 78 22.08 -2.65 -0.70
C HIS A 78 23.25 -2.18 -1.56
N GLN A 79 22.96 -1.64 -2.75
CA GLN A 79 23.98 -1.06 -3.62
C GLN A 79 24.68 0.14 -2.95
N THR A 80 23.92 1.00 -2.27
CA THR A 80 24.45 2.15 -1.52
C THR A 80 25.38 1.68 -0.42
N ARG A 81 24.96 0.68 0.38
CA ARG A 81 25.80 0.07 1.42
C ARG A 81 27.09 -0.53 0.85
N SER A 82 27.01 -1.17 -0.31
CA SER A 82 28.18 -1.72 -1.01
C SER A 82 29.13 -0.62 -1.49
N ALA A 83 28.61 0.43 -2.13
CA ALA A 83 29.39 1.60 -2.54
C ALA A 83 30.08 2.27 -1.35
N TYR A 84 29.37 2.38 -0.22
CA TYR A 84 29.86 3.05 0.98
C TYR A 84 30.99 2.28 1.70
N LYS A 85 31.19 0.98 1.39
CA LYS A 85 32.38 0.23 1.87
C LYS A 85 33.69 0.87 1.41
N LYS A 86 33.70 1.58 0.28
CA LYS A 86 34.87 2.31 -0.21
C LYS A 86 35.24 3.48 0.70
N ILE A 87 34.25 4.24 1.16
CA ILE A 87 34.48 5.34 2.11
C ILE A 87 34.98 4.79 3.45
N LYS A 88 34.38 3.70 3.94
CA LYS A 88 34.86 3.02 5.15
C LYS A 88 36.31 2.55 5.03
N LEU A 89 36.70 2.07 3.84
CA LEU A 89 38.08 1.68 3.55
C LEU A 89 39.01 2.90 3.56
N VAL A 90 38.61 4.00 2.93
CA VAL A 90 39.33 5.29 2.94
C VAL A 90 39.59 5.78 4.37
N ILE A 91 38.55 5.82 5.22
CA ILE A 91 38.65 6.21 6.63
C ILE A 91 39.65 5.30 7.37
N LYS A 92 39.53 3.98 7.18
CA LYS A 92 40.41 2.99 7.82
C LYS A 92 41.88 3.15 7.39
N MET A 93 42.13 3.42 6.11
CA MET A 93 43.48 3.63 5.58
C MET A 93 44.10 4.90 6.12
N SER A 94 43.34 6.00 6.18
CA SER A 94 43.79 7.28 6.73
C SER A 94 44.16 7.18 8.22
N LYS A 95 43.33 6.51 9.03
CA LYS A 95 43.61 6.29 10.46
C LYS A 95 44.90 5.51 10.72
N LYS A 96 45.25 4.56 9.84
CA LYS A 96 46.50 3.80 9.94
C LYS A 96 47.73 4.67 9.65
N MET A 97 47.64 5.60 8.69
CA MET A 97 48.77 6.48 8.35
C MET A 97 49.06 7.50 9.44
N HIS A 98 48.03 8.06 10.08
CA HIS A 98 48.21 9.00 11.20
C HIS A 98 48.88 8.37 12.44
N GLY A 99 48.95 7.03 12.53
CA GLY A 99 49.60 6.31 13.63
C GLY A 99 51.08 5.98 13.40
N HIS A 100 51.67 6.31 12.24
CA HIS A 100 53.09 6.07 11.93
C HIS A 100 53.75 7.41 11.54
N VAL A 101 54.34 8.06 12.53
CA VAL A 101 54.81 9.46 12.48
C VAL A 101 56.10 9.64 11.65
N ASP A 102 56.79 8.57 11.27
CA ASP A 102 58.21 8.70 10.93
C ASP A 102 58.56 8.95 9.46
N PHE A 103 57.65 8.79 8.48
CA PHE A 103 57.96 9.12 7.07
C PHE A 103 56.69 9.35 6.23
N ILE A 104 56.18 10.59 6.21
CA ILE A 104 55.03 10.98 5.37
C ILE A 104 55.57 11.31 3.96
N THR A 105 55.30 10.44 2.98
CA THR A 105 55.60 10.69 1.56
C THR A 105 54.29 10.70 0.77
N GLU A 106 54.17 11.52 -0.28
CA GLU A 106 52.96 11.60 -1.16
C GLU A 106 52.50 10.23 -1.68
N ASP A 107 53.43 9.29 -1.90
CA ASP A 107 53.11 7.92 -2.34
C ASP A 107 52.28 7.13 -1.32
N ASN A 108 52.31 7.50 -0.04
CA ASN A 108 51.50 6.85 1.00
C ASN A 108 50.01 7.11 0.80
N TYR A 109 49.61 8.28 0.28
CA TYR A 109 48.20 8.64 0.11
C TYR A 109 47.62 8.19 -1.24
N ARG A 110 48.46 7.79 -2.19
CA ARG A 110 48.05 7.32 -3.53
C ARG A 110 46.96 6.23 -3.48
N PRO A 111 47.02 5.21 -2.60
CA PRO A 111 45.95 4.22 -2.46
C PRO A 111 44.62 4.80 -1.97
N ILE A 112 44.65 5.83 -1.11
CA ILE A 112 43.45 6.50 -0.58
C ILE A 112 42.79 7.33 -1.68
N PHE A 113 43.57 8.13 -2.42
CA PHE A 113 43.06 8.88 -3.57
C PHE A 113 42.46 7.97 -4.65
N ARG A 114 43.03 6.77 -4.85
CA ARG A 114 42.47 5.78 -5.78
C ARG A 114 41.07 5.32 -5.37
N GLU A 115 40.85 5.00 -4.10
CA GLU A 115 39.53 4.59 -3.61
C GLU A 115 38.53 5.75 -3.62
N LEU A 116 38.94 6.97 -3.22
CA LEU A 116 38.11 8.16 -3.33
C LEU A 116 37.69 8.44 -4.77
N LYS A 117 38.62 8.35 -5.73
CA LYS A 117 38.31 8.50 -7.16
C LYS A 117 37.33 7.43 -7.61
N SER A 118 37.53 6.19 -7.19
CA SER A 118 36.61 5.10 -7.50
C SER A 118 35.22 5.34 -6.93
N PHE A 119 35.10 5.90 -5.74
CA PHE A 119 33.81 6.25 -5.14
C PHE A 119 33.13 7.43 -5.86
N ALA A 120 33.88 8.49 -6.16
CA ALA A 120 33.37 9.68 -6.86
C ALA A 120 32.75 9.34 -8.22
N LEU A 121 33.31 8.36 -8.93
CA LEU A 121 32.84 7.90 -10.24
C LEU A 121 31.60 6.99 -10.17
N LEU A 122 31.16 6.54 -8.98
CA LEU A 122 29.99 5.66 -8.87
C LEU A 122 28.70 6.42 -9.17
N LYS A 123 27.82 5.80 -9.95
CA LYS A 123 26.43 6.25 -10.02
C LYS A 123 25.79 6.06 -8.65
N ASN A 124 25.07 7.07 -8.18
CA ASN A 124 24.34 6.99 -6.92
C ASN A 124 23.16 6.02 -7.06
N PRO A 125 23.14 4.91 -6.29
CA PRO A 125 22.07 3.92 -6.41
C PRO A 125 20.70 4.48 -6.03
N LEU A 126 20.63 5.48 -5.14
CA LEU A 126 19.39 6.11 -4.70
C LEU A 126 18.72 6.97 -5.77
N SER A 127 19.39 7.20 -6.90
CA SER A 127 18.79 7.82 -8.08
C SER A 127 17.92 6.86 -8.89
N ILE A 128 17.71 5.62 -8.43
CA ILE A 128 16.87 4.61 -9.10
C ILE A 128 15.41 5.07 -9.26
N ILE A 129 14.92 5.85 -8.29
CA ILE A 129 13.59 6.47 -8.32
C ILE A 129 13.77 7.98 -8.14
N SER A 130 13.32 8.72 -9.14
CA SER A 130 13.38 10.18 -9.14
C SER A 130 12.30 10.78 -8.24
N ALA A 131 12.51 12.03 -7.83
CA ALA A 131 11.50 12.80 -7.09
C ALA A 131 10.20 12.95 -7.88
N VAL A 132 10.29 13.07 -9.22
CA VAL A 132 9.12 13.11 -10.12
C VAL A 132 8.34 11.81 -10.05
N GLN A 133 9.03 10.66 -10.15
CA GLN A 133 8.35 9.36 -10.02
C GLN A 133 7.66 9.20 -8.66
N PHE A 134 8.29 9.61 -7.55
CA PHE A 134 7.62 9.61 -6.25
C PHE A 134 6.36 10.47 -6.23
N HIS A 135 6.39 11.63 -6.89
CA HIS A 135 5.23 12.52 -7.01
C HIS A 135 4.11 11.90 -7.84
N ASP A 136 4.45 11.31 -8.99
CA ASP A 136 3.48 10.64 -9.87
C ASP A 136 2.79 9.48 -9.12
N ILE A 137 3.57 8.65 -8.41
CA ILE A 137 3.03 7.55 -7.59
C ILE A 137 2.08 8.08 -6.51
N HIS A 138 2.46 9.18 -5.85
CA HIS A 138 1.63 9.79 -4.82
C HIS A 138 0.29 10.28 -5.40
N ASP A 139 0.33 10.96 -6.55
CA ASP A 139 -0.85 11.55 -7.18
C ASP A 139 -1.80 10.47 -7.73
N ASP A 140 -1.25 9.42 -8.37
CA ASP A 140 -2.02 8.26 -8.82
C ASP A 140 -2.75 7.58 -7.64
N ASN A 141 -2.05 7.39 -6.52
CA ASN A 141 -2.65 6.82 -5.32
C ASN A 141 -3.69 7.75 -4.67
N LEU A 142 -3.48 9.08 -4.70
CA LEU A 142 -4.49 10.03 -4.23
C LEU A 142 -5.76 9.99 -5.08
N VAL A 143 -5.62 9.91 -6.41
CA VAL A 143 -6.75 9.76 -7.32
C VAL A 143 -7.52 8.46 -7.00
N LEU A 144 -6.82 7.36 -6.79
CA LEU A 144 -7.42 6.10 -6.41
C LEU A 144 -8.13 6.17 -5.05
N LEU A 145 -7.48 6.77 -4.04
CA LEU A 145 -8.06 6.98 -2.71
C LEU A 145 -9.36 7.78 -2.79
N HIS A 146 -9.38 8.85 -3.60
CA HIS A 146 -10.58 9.65 -3.81
C HIS A 146 -11.69 8.84 -4.48
N ARG A 147 -11.38 8.05 -5.51
CA ARG A 147 -12.35 7.16 -6.19
C ARG A 147 -12.95 6.13 -5.23
N LEU A 148 -12.12 5.45 -4.45
CA LEU A 148 -12.55 4.48 -3.43
C LEU A 148 -13.46 5.13 -2.38
N THR A 149 -13.04 6.27 -1.84
CA THR A 149 -13.79 6.99 -0.79
C THR A 149 -15.12 7.53 -1.32
N SER A 150 -15.15 8.06 -2.54
CA SER A 150 -16.35 8.58 -3.18
C SER A 150 -17.35 7.46 -3.49
N ALA A 151 -16.88 6.33 -4.02
CA ALA A 151 -17.72 5.16 -4.29
C ALA A 151 -18.35 4.62 -2.99
N ASN A 152 -17.55 4.45 -1.93
CA ASN A 152 -18.04 4.05 -0.61
C ASN A 152 -19.08 5.03 -0.05
N LYS A 153 -18.83 6.35 -0.12
CA LYS A 153 -19.81 7.38 0.27
C LYS A 153 -21.11 7.26 -0.53
N LYS A 154 -21.04 7.03 -1.84
CA LYS A 154 -22.20 6.86 -2.72
C LYS A 154 -23.04 5.64 -2.32
N ILE A 155 -22.39 4.52 -2.03
CA ILE A 155 -23.02 3.29 -1.53
C ILE A 155 -23.74 3.56 -0.19
N LYS A 156 -23.02 4.13 0.79
CA LYS A 156 -23.59 4.47 2.12
C LYS A 156 -24.80 5.41 2.00
N ARG A 157 -24.75 6.39 1.10
CA ARG A 157 -25.87 7.31 0.81
C ARG A 157 -27.08 6.58 0.21
N ARG A 158 -26.88 5.71 -0.78
CA ARG A 158 -27.95 4.89 -1.39
C ARG A 158 -28.60 3.96 -0.38
N ALA A 159 -27.81 3.29 0.45
CA ALA A 159 -28.31 2.44 1.53
C ALA A 159 -29.17 3.23 2.53
N LYS A 160 -28.73 4.44 2.92
CA LYS A 160 -29.49 5.34 3.80
C LYS A 160 -30.82 5.77 3.17
N LEU A 161 -30.79 6.22 1.92
CA LEU A 161 -32.00 6.64 1.20
C LEU A 161 -33.01 5.50 1.10
N ARG A 162 -32.56 4.31 0.70
CA ARG A 162 -33.42 3.11 0.60
C ARG A 162 -34.05 2.75 1.95
N ARG A 163 -33.30 2.88 3.06
CA ARG A 163 -33.81 2.65 4.42
C ARG A 163 -34.91 3.65 4.78
N ILE A 164 -34.74 4.92 4.41
CA ILE A 164 -35.74 5.97 4.61
C ILE A 164 -36.99 5.68 3.76
N CYS A 165 -36.84 5.40 2.46
CA CYS A 165 -37.95 5.07 1.58
C CYS A 165 -38.73 3.84 2.08
N LYS A 166 -38.06 2.83 2.66
CA LYS A 166 -38.74 1.67 3.26
C LYS A 166 -39.56 2.05 4.49
N LYS A 167 -39.05 2.93 5.36
CA LYS A 167 -39.80 3.43 6.53
C LYS A 167 -41.05 4.18 6.09
N VAL A 168 -40.91 5.12 5.15
CA VAL A 168 -42.03 5.92 4.63
C VAL A 168 -43.04 5.06 3.88
N GLY A 169 -42.59 4.16 3.01
CA GLY A 169 -43.47 3.24 2.29
C GLY A 169 -44.22 2.26 3.20
N GLY A 170 -43.58 1.80 4.30
CA GLY A 170 -44.25 0.99 5.31
C GLY A 170 -45.39 1.75 6.01
N VAL A 171 -45.12 2.98 6.44
CA VAL A 171 -46.15 3.86 7.03
C VAL A 171 -47.27 4.15 6.03
N GLY A 172 -46.93 4.51 4.79
CA GLY A 172 -47.93 4.78 3.74
C GLY A 172 -48.81 3.58 3.43
N LEU A 173 -48.26 2.36 3.44
CA LEU A 173 -49.03 1.14 3.23
C LEU A 173 -50.07 0.93 4.34
N VAL A 174 -49.68 1.11 5.60
CA VAL A 174 -50.60 1.01 6.75
C VAL A 174 -51.72 2.06 6.63
N VAL A 175 -51.37 3.32 6.36
CA VAL A 175 -52.36 4.40 6.19
C VAL A 175 -53.34 4.09 5.05
N SER A 176 -52.84 3.61 3.90
CA SER A 176 -53.70 3.26 2.76
C SER A 176 -54.64 2.10 3.05
N GLN A 177 -54.18 1.08 3.80
CA GLN A 177 -55.01 -0.07 4.18
C GLN A 177 -56.11 0.35 5.14
N THR A 178 -55.78 1.21 6.13
CA THR A 178 -56.77 1.76 7.06
C THR A 178 -57.79 2.63 6.34
N ALA A 179 -57.35 3.51 5.43
CA ALA A 179 -58.25 4.36 4.64
C ALA A 179 -59.19 3.53 3.73
N LEU A 180 -58.66 2.48 3.08
CA LEU A 180 -59.45 1.57 2.26
C LEU A 180 -60.51 0.83 3.09
N LEU A 181 -60.13 0.33 4.28
CA LEU A 181 -61.07 -0.30 5.22
C LEU A 181 -62.21 0.64 5.61
N ILE A 182 -61.90 1.90 5.94
CA ILE A 182 -62.89 2.92 6.26
C ILE A 182 -63.82 3.18 5.07
N ALA A 183 -63.26 3.34 3.85
CA ALA A 183 -64.06 3.57 2.65
C ALA A 183 -65.00 2.39 2.32
N LEU A 184 -64.52 1.15 2.48
CA LEU A 184 -65.34 -0.05 2.30
C LEU A 184 -66.47 -0.14 3.33
N LEU A 185 -66.22 0.23 4.58
CA LEU A 185 -67.25 0.30 5.61
C LEU A 185 -68.33 1.32 5.25
N VAL A 186 -67.95 2.55 4.89
CA VAL A 186 -68.89 3.60 4.46
C VAL A 186 -69.72 3.14 3.26
N PHE A 187 -69.08 2.56 2.25
CA PHE A 187 -69.79 2.03 1.07
C PHE A 187 -70.79 0.92 1.44
N ALA A 188 -70.41 -0.02 2.32
CA ALA A 188 -71.30 -1.07 2.79
C ALA A 188 -72.53 -0.50 3.52
N PHE A 189 -72.36 0.51 4.39
CA PHE A 189 -73.46 1.18 5.07
C PHE A 189 -74.44 1.86 4.08
N HIS A 190 -73.93 2.52 3.05
CA HIS A 190 -74.79 3.18 2.05
C HIS A 190 -75.42 2.20 1.04
N SER A 191 -74.80 1.05 0.80
CA SER A 191 -75.33 0.01 -0.11
C SER A 191 -76.51 -0.77 0.49
N ILE A 192 -76.75 -0.67 1.81
CA ILE A 192 -77.94 -1.24 2.47
C ILE A 192 -79.24 -0.56 1.97
N LEU A 193 -79.15 0.60 1.29
CA LEU A 193 -80.30 1.28 0.69
C LEU A 193 -80.54 0.93 -0.81
N GLY A 194 -79.73 0.05 -1.42
CA GLY A 194 -79.88 -0.34 -2.82
C GLY A 194 -79.43 -1.78 -3.05
N MET A 195 -80.38 -2.71 -3.14
CA MET A 195 -80.11 -4.13 -3.26
C MET A 195 -79.53 -4.58 -4.62
N ALA A 196 -78.67 -5.60 -4.52
CA ALA A 196 -78.40 -6.71 -5.45
C ALA A 196 -77.61 -6.46 -6.77
N ALA A 197 -76.32 -6.82 -6.75
CA ALA A 197 -75.74 -7.87 -7.61
C ALA A 197 -74.27 -8.14 -7.19
N ALA A 198 -73.88 -9.42 -7.16
CA ALA A 198 -72.66 -9.96 -6.57
C ALA A 198 -71.34 -9.49 -7.23
N PRO A 199 -70.20 -9.67 -6.53
CA PRO A 199 -69.06 -10.26 -7.25
C PRO A 199 -68.29 -11.31 -6.44
N ALA A 200 -68.32 -12.53 -6.94
CA ALA A 200 -67.37 -13.58 -6.58
C ALA A 200 -66.17 -13.55 -7.54
N LEU A 201 -65.14 -12.72 -7.30
CA LEU A 201 -63.83 -12.85 -7.97
C LEU A 201 -62.68 -12.22 -7.18
N ILE A 202 -62.32 -12.75 -5.99
CA ILE A 202 -61.05 -12.37 -5.32
C ILE A 202 -60.41 -13.60 -4.64
N GLY A 203 -60.28 -14.72 -5.35
CA GLY A 203 -59.62 -15.93 -4.83
C GLY A 203 -58.21 -16.16 -5.37
N CYS A 204 -57.97 -15.88 -6.66
CA CYS A 204 -56.73 -16.30 -7.34
C CYS A 204 -55.65 -15.21 -7.48
N SER A 205 -56.03 -13.93 -7.43
CA SER A 205 -55.09 -12.80 -7.59
C SER A 205 -54.15 -12.62 -6.39
N LEU A 206 -54.57 -12.99 -5.17
CA LEU A 206 -53.79 -12.84 -3.94
C LEU A 206 -52.59 -13.82 -3.87
N ALA A 207 -52.74 -15.04 -4.37
CA ALA A 207 -51.68 -16.05 -4.35
C ALA A 207 -50.54 -15.71 -5.33
N LEU A 208 -50.88 -15.26 -6.54
CA LEU A 208 -49.91 -14.79 -7.54
C LEU A 208 -49.20 -13.50 -7.09
N HIS A 209 -49.91 -12.60 -6.43
CA HIS A 209 -49.31 -11.37 -5.89
C HIS A 209 -48.35 -11.65 -4.72
N ARG A 210 -48.65 -12.66 -3.87
CA ARG A 210 -47.75 -13.13 -2.81
C ARG A 210 -46.46 -13.74 -3.35
N LYS A 211 -46.52 -14.61 -4.38
CA LYS A 211 -45.32 -15.19 -5.03
C LYS A 211 -44.42 -14.11 -5.63
N LYS A 212 -44.98 -13.19 -6.43
CA LYS A 212 -44.23 -12.08 -7.06
C LYS A 212 -43.64 -11.10 -6.04
N LYS A 213 -44.32 -10.90 -4.89
CA LYS A 213 -43.82 -10.06 -3.79
C LYS A 213 -42.65 -10.72 -3.06
N MET A 214 -42.66 -12.04 -2.89
CA MET A 214 -41.59 -12.79 -2.23
C MET A 214 -40.31 -12.82 -3.08
N GLU A 215 -40.42 -13.06 -4.39
CA GLU A 215 -39.28 -12.98 -5.33
C GLU A 215 -38.66 -11.58 -5.35
N ARG A 216 -39.47 -10.51 -5.44
CA ARG A 216 -38.98 -9.13 -5.38
C ARG A 216 -38.37 -8.77 -4.02
N ALA A 217 -38.89 -9.33 -2.94
CA ALA A 217 -38.34 -9.13 -1.60
C ALA A 217 -36.98 -9.81 -1.45
N GLN A 218 -36.82 -11.00 -2.01
CA GLN A 218 -35.57 -11.78 -2.01
C GLN A 218 -34.51 -11.14 -2.93
N GLU A 219 -34.87 -10.73 -4.14
CA GLU A 219 -33.97 -10.02 -5.06
C GLU A 219 -33.51 -8.67 -4.49
N SER A 220 -34.42 -7.94 -3.85
CA SER A 220 -34.08 -6.67 -3.18
C SER A 220 -33.31 -6.85 -1.88
N ALA A 221 -33.42 -7.99 -1.20
CA ALA A 221 -32.58 -8.35 -0.06
C ALA A 221 -31.15 -8.68 -0.52
N GLY A 222 -31.00 -9.47 -1.59
CA GLY A 222 -29.69 -9.76 -2.21
C GLY A 222 -28.97 -8.50 -2.68
N LYS A 223 -29.66 -7.59 -3.37
CA LYS A 223 -29.10 -6.27 -3.75
C LYS A 223 -28.69 -5.40 -2.55
N ARG A 224 -29.33 -5.56 -1.38
CA ARG A 224 -29.02 -4.79 -0.16
C ARG A 224 -27.77 -5.29 0.55
N LEU A 225 -27.63 -6.60 0.68
CA LEU A 225 -26.43 -7.24 1.19
C LEU A 225 -25.24 -6.86 0.30
N HIS A 226 -25.38 -7.06 -1.02
CA HIS A 226 -24.31 -6.76 -1.98
C HIS A 226 -23.90 -5.27 -2.00
N GLU A 227 -24.84 -4.32 -1.81
CA GLU A 227 -24.47 -2.89 -1.69
C GLU A 227 -23.73 -2.59 -0.38
N GLY A 228 -24.16 -3.14 0.76
CA GLY A 228 -23.50 -2.93 2.06
C GLY A 228 -22.08 -3.49 2.07
N VAL A 229 -21.94 -4.72 1.61
CA VAL A 229 -20.69 -5.48 1.44
C VAL A 229 -19.69 -4.74 0.56
N ALA A 230 -20.14 -4.23 -0.60
CA ALA A 230 -19.27 -3.47 -1.48
C ALA A 230 -18.77 -2.17 -0.82
N GLY A 231 -19.52 -1.60 0.12
CA GLY A 231 -19.08 -0.43 0.89
C GLY A 231 -17.91 -0.73 1.83
N GLU A 232 -17.97 -1.85 2.55
CA GLU A 232 -16.95 -2.25 3.52
C GLU A 232 -15.62 -2.62 2.84
N GLN A 233 -15.68 -3.39 1.75
CA GLN A 233 -14.50 -3.72 0.93
C GLN A 233 -13.78 -2.46 0.42
N LEU A 234 -14.55 -1.47 -0.07
CA LEU A 234 -13.99 -0.21 -0.57
C LEU A 234 -13.43 0.67 0.55
N ASP A 235 -14.01 0.61 1.76
CA ASP A 235 -13.51 1.30 2.96
C ASP A 235 -12.15 0.74 3.39
N VAL A 236 -12.05 -0.58 3.49
CA VAL A 236 -10.79 -1.28 3.84
C VAL A 236 -9.71 -1.01 2.80
N ALA A 237 -10.05 -1.07 1.51
CA ALA A 237 -9.13 -0.72 0.42
C ALA A 237 -8.67 0.74 0.49
N ALA A 238 -9.58 1.69 0.73
CA ALA A 238 -9.26 3.11 0.88
C ALA A 238 -8.28 3.35 2.04
N ARG A 239 -8.49 2.69 3.19
CA ARG A 239 -7.56 2.76 4.32
C ARG A 239 -6.17 2.22 3.95
N GLY A 240 -6.12 1.12 3.18
CA GLY A 240 -4.88 0.57 2.65
C GLY A 240 -4.12 1.56 1.77
N VAL A 241 -4.80 2.21 0.81
CA VAL A 241 -4.20 3.24 -0.06
C VAL A 241 -3.74 4.47 0.73
N PHE A 242 -4.52 4.90 1.72
CA PHE A 242 -4.12 6.03 2.57
C PHE A 242 -2.82 5.75 3.33
N ILE A 243 -2.68 4.56 3.92
CA ILE A 243 -1.45 4.18 4.62
C ILE A 243 -0.29 4.10 3.63
N LEU A 244 -0.52 3.51 2.45
CA LEU A 244 0.48 3.43 1.38
C LEU A 244 1.02 4.81 0.99
N ILE A 245 0.14 5.80 0.78
CA ILE A 245 0.55 7.19 0.48
C ILE A 245 1.48 7.73 1.57
N LYS A 246 1.13 7.51 2.85
CA LYS A 246 1.93 7.99 3.99
C LYS A 246 3.29 7.31 4.12
N ASP A 247 3.36 6.02 3.83
CA ASP A 247 4.63 5.30 3.79
C ASP A 247 5.53 5.86 2.68
N PHE A 248 4.97 6.10 1.49
CA PHE A 248 5.71 6.63 0.34
C PHE A 248 6.17 8.07 0.53
N ASP A 249 5.36 8.93 1.15
CA ASP A 249 5.75 10.28 1.56
C ASP A 249 6.99 10.23 2.48
N THR A 250 7.02 9.28 3.40
CA THR A 250 8.11 9.11 4.36
C THR A 250 9.37 8.59 3.67
N MET A 251 9.24 7.54 2.87
CA MET A 251 10.34 6.98 2.08
C MET A 251 10.93 8.01 1.12
N SER A 252 10.10 8.79 0.41
CA SER A 252 10.56 9.84 -0.52
C SER A 252 11.48 10.85 0.18
N ARG A 253 11.11 11.29 1.40
CA ARG A 253 11.96 12.22 2.19
C ARG A 253 13.26 11.56 2.64
N MET A 254 13.22 10.31 3.11
CA MET A 254 14.40 9.55 3.52
C MET A 254 15.36 9.32 2.36
N VAL A 255 14.84 8.87 1.21
CA VAL A 255 15.61 8.66 -0.03
C VAL A 255 16.24 9.97 -0.49
N ARG A 256 15.50 11.08 -0.51
CA ARG A 256 16.05 12.40 -0.88
C ARG A 256 17.18 12.84 0.04
N ARG A 257 17.04 12.65 1.35
CA ARG A 257 18.09 12.98 2.35
C ARG A 257 19.37 12.18 2.07
N LEU A 258 19.24 10.86 1.97
CA LEU A 258 20.37 9.97 1.71
C LEU A 258 21.00 10.19 0.32
N HIS A 259 20.17 10.44 -0.69
CA HIS A 259 20.62 10.76 -2.05
C HIS A 259 21.52 12.00 -2.04
N ASN A 260 21.06 13.08 -1.42
CA ASN A 260 21.82 14.33 -1.35
C ASN A 260 23.14 14.15 -0.59
N GLU A 261 23.14 13.36 0.49
CA GLU A 261 24.36 13.04 1.23
C GLU A 261 25.36 12.26 0.38
N VAL A 262 24.91 11.27 -0.40
CA VAL A 262 25.77 10.53 -1.32
C VAL A 262 26.33 11.43 -2.42
N GLU A 263 25.52 12.30 -3.03
CA GLU A 263 26.00 13.27 -4.03
C GLU A 263 26.99 14.26 -3.44
N HIS A 264 26.74 14.78 -2.23
CA HIS A 264 27.66 15.65 -1.51
C HIS A 264 29.03 14.98 -1.33
N ARG A 265 29.04 13.76 -0.77
CA ARG A 265 30.29 13.01 -0.55
C ARG A 265 31.02 12.70 -1.85
N LYS A 266 30.30 12.41 -2.94
CA LYS A 266 30.91 12.21 -4.26
C LYS A 266 31.58 13.48 -4.77
N ASN A 267 30.89 14.62 -4.68
CA ASN A 267 31.42 15.92 -5.13
C ASN A 267 32.66 16.33 -4.32
N VAL A 268 32.62 16.14 -3.00
CA VAL A 268 33.77 16.38 -2.12
C VAL A 268 34.93 15.42 -2.44
N SER A 269 34.65 14.14 -2.70
CA SER A 269 35.66 13.16 -3.11
C SER A 269 36.31 13.51 -4.44
N GLU A 270 35.52 13.93 -5.43
CA GLU A 270 36.00 14.38 -6.73
C GLU A 270 36.90 15.61 -6.61
N MET A 271 36.46 16.61 -5.84
CA MET A 271 37.24 17.81 -5.55
C MET A 271 38.57 17.46 -4.87
N CYS A 272 38.54 16.58 -3.87
CA CYS A 272 39.73 16.12 -3.15
C CYS A 272 40.74 15.46 -4.08
N VAL A 273 40.28 14.56 -4.95
CA VAL A 273 41.10 13.86 -5.94
C VAL A 273 41.69 14.83 -6.97
N ARG A 274 40.91 15.83 -7.41
CA ARG A 274 41.37 16.83 -8.38
C ARG A 274 42.46 17.74 -7.81
N ILE A 275 42.34 18.12 -6.53
CA ILE A 275 43.31 19.01 -5.88
C ILE A 275 44.57 18.23 -5.44
N GLY A 276 44.40 16.97 -4.99
CA GLY A 276 45.52 16.06 -4.69
C GLY A 276 46.37 16.41 -3.46
N LYS A 277 45.95 17.40 -2.66
CA LYS A 277 46.67 17.84 -1.45
C LYS A 277 46.33 16.96 -0.24
N CYS A 278 47.34 16.60 0.55
CA CYS A 278 47.18 15.74 1.72
C CYS A 278 46.37 16.42 2.85
N GLU A 279 46.51 17.75 3.01
CA GLU A 279 45.78 18.50 4.03
C GLU A 279 44.26 18.47 3.76
N LEU A 280 43.88 18.65 2.49
CA LEU A 280 42.49 18.54 2.07
C LEU A 280 41.96 17.11 2.23
N LEU A 281 42.79 16.10 1.94
CA LEU A 281 42.41 14.71 2.14
C LEU A 281 42.10 14.41 3.61
N ASP A 282 42.92 14.91 4.54
CA ASP A 282 42.68 14.76 5.98
C ASP A 282 41.37 15.43 6.42
N GLU A 283 41.05 16.62 5.88
CA GLU A 283 39.77 17.30 6.14
C GLU A 283 38.56 16.48 5.63
N VAL A 284 38.64 15.98 4.39
CA VAL A 284 37.58 15.17 3.77
C VAL A 284 37.37 13.86 4.54
N VAL A 285 38.44 13.20 4.96
CA VAL A 285 38.32 11.97 5.75
C VAL A 285 37.74 12.25 7.13
N LYS A 286 38.12 13.36 7.79
CA LYS A 286 37.52 13.77 9.06
C LYS A 286 36.02 14.02 8.93
N GLU A 287 35.59 14.70 7.87
CA GLU A 287 34.15 14.91 7.58
C GLU A 287 33.41 13.58 7.41
N PHE A 288 33.96 12.67 6.60
CA PHE A 288 33.35 11.37 6.34
C PHE A 288 33.28 10.49 7.60
N ASP A 289 34.32 10.49 8.43
CA ASP A 289 34.36 9.74 9.68
C ASP A 289 33.34 10.29 10.70
N ALA A 290 33.24 11.62 10.81
CA ALA A 290 32.30 12.27 11.74
C ALA A 290 30.83 11.95 11.44
N GLN A 291 30.51 11.72 10.17
CA GLN A 291 29.14 11.47 9.69
C GLN A 291 28.91 10.01 9.24
N GLU A 292 29.88 9.11 9.42
CA GLU A 292 29.77 7.71 8.94
C GLU A 292 28.61 7.01 9.64
N ARG A 293 28.56 7.11 10.97
CA ARG A 293 27.58 6.42 11.79
C ARG A 293 26.15 6.90 11.48
N SER A 294 25.94 8.22 11.48
CA SER A 294 24.61 8.79 11.24
C SER A 294 24.09 8.45 9.84
N PHE A 295 24.95 8.43 8.83
CA PHE A 295 24.56 8.00 7.49
C PHE A 295 24.12 6.53 7.43
N LEU A 296 24.88 5.63 8.07
CA LEU A 296 24.54 4.21 8.10
C LEU A 296 23.24 3.95 8.89
N GLU A 297 23.03 4.66 9.99
CA GLU A 297 21.77 4.63 10.75
C GLU A 297 20.59 5.10 9.90
N GLN A 298 20.72 6.21 9.17
CA GLN A 298 19.66 6.69 8.26
C GLN A 298 19.37 5.71 7.11
N LEU A 299 20.39 4.99 6.63
CA LEU A 299 20.24 3.98 5.59
C LEU A 299 19.51 2.73 6.13
N GLU A 300 19.77 2.35 7.38
CA GLU A 300 19.06 1.30 8.10
C GLU A 300 17.60 1.70 8.39
N GLU A 301 17.34 2.92 8.84
CA GLU A 301 15.98 3.47 9.02
C GLU A 301 15.15 3.36 7.72
N LEU A 302 15.76 3.69 6.57
CA LEU A 302 15.09 3.55 5.27
C LEU A 302 14.77 2.07 4.97
N GLU A 303 15.72 1.17 5.21
CA GLU A 303 15.54 -0.27 4.99
C GLU A 303 14.40 -0.83 5.85
N GLU A 304 14.38 -0.49 7.14
CA GLU A 304 13.33 -0.88 8.08
C GLU A 304 11.96 -0.36 7.64
N HIS A 305 11.89 0.91 7.22
CA HIS A 305 10.63 1.51 6.75
C HIS A 305 10.11 0.82 5.48
N ILE A 306 10.99 0.41 4.57
CA ILE A 306 10.59 -0.35 3.37
C ILE A 306 10.01 -1.71 3.75
N TYR A 307 10.63 -2.43 4.69
CA TYR A 307 10.09 -3.71 5.18
C TYR A 307 8.74 -3.55 5.89
N LEU A 308 8.57 -2.48 6.69
CA LEU A 308 7.30 -2.16 7.34
C LEU A 308 6.21 -1.85 6.31
N CYS A 309 6.54 -1.12 5.23
CA CYS A 309 5.62 -0.85 4.14
C CYS A 309 5.17 -2.14 3.45
N LEU A 310 6.10 -3.04 3.10
CA LEU A 310 5.80 -4.36 2.51
C LEU A 310 4.87 -5.19 3.40
N LEU A 311 5.14 -5.23 4.72
CA LEU A 311 4.27 -5.93 5.67
C LEU A 311 2.86 -5.32 5.72
N THR A 312 2.78 -4.00 5.65
CA THR A 312 1.52 -3.26 5.71
C THR A 312 0.69 -3.42 4.42
N ILE A 313 1.34 -3.43 3.26
CA ILE A 313 0.73 -3.77 1.96
C ILE A 313 0.08 -5.15 2.05
N ASN A 314 0.83 -6.16 2.49
CA ASN A 314 0.34 -7.52 2.63
C ASN A 314 -0.82 -7.66 3.61
N ARG A 315 -0.69 -7.03 4.77
CA ARG A 315 -1.77 -7.01 5.75
C ARG A 315 -3.03 -6.38 5.16
N SER A 316 -2.89 -5.28 4.44
CA SER A 316 -4.03 -4.55 3.87
C SER A 316 -4.71 -5.38 2.77
N ARG A 317 -3.94 -6.00 1.87
CA ARG A 317 -4.46 -6.91 0.84
C ARG A 317 -5.23 -8.08 1.45
N GLY A 318 -4.66 -8.71 2.49
CA GLY A 318 -5.32 -9.80 3.20
C GLY A 318 -6.62 -9.39 3.89
N LEU A 319 -6.71 -8.16 4.41
CA LEU A 319 -7.96 -7.63 4.95
C LEU A 319 -9.02 -7.41 3.86
N VAL A 320 -8.64 -6.85 2.70
CA VAL A 320 -9.57 -6.68 1.58
C VAL A 320 -10.08 -8.03 1.07
N ILE A 321 -9.21 -9.03 0.93
CA ILE A 321 -9.61 -10.37 0.48
C ILE A 321 -10.52 -11.06 1.50
N ARG A 322 -10.24 -10.92 2.80
CA ARG A 322 -11.14 -11.42 3.83
C ARG A 322 -12.53 -10.81 3.69
N GLU A 323 -12.60 -9.50 3.53
CA GLU A 323 -13.87 -8.78 3.33
C GLU A 323 -14.59 -9.19 2.03
N ILE A 324 -13.84 -9.64 1.02
CA ILE A 324 -14.41 -10.22 -0.19
C ILE A 324 -15.01 -11.60 0.10
N MET A 325 -14.25 -12.47 0.76
CA MET A 325 -14.64 -13.86 1.00
C MET A 325 -15.76 -14.01 2.04
N GLU A 326 -15.77 -13.20 3.09
CA GLU A 326 -16.81 -13.25 4.14
C GLU A 326 -18.18 -12.78 3.65
N ASN A 327 -18.21 -12.11 2.49
CA ASN A 327 -19.39 -11.43 1.98
C ASN A 327 -19.77 -11.83 0.55
N GLN A 328 -19.23 -12.95 0.04
CA GLN A 328 -19.72 -13.62 -1.17
C GLN A 328 -21.00 -14.40 -0.90
#